data_AF-A0ABD5RVV8-F1
#
_entry.id   AF-A0ABD5RVV8-F1
#
_cell.length_a   1.000
_cell.length_b   1.000
_cell.length_c   1.000
_cell.angle_alpha   90.00
_cell.angle_beta   90.00
_cell.angle_gamma   90.00
#
_symmetry.space_group_name_H-M   'P 1'
#
loop_
_entity.id
_entity.type
_entity.pdbx_description
1 polymer ?
#
loop_
_entity_poly.entity_id
_entity_poly.type
_entity_poly.pdbx_seq_one_letter_code
_entity_poly.pdbx_strand_id
1 'polypeptide(L)'
;MVDAIERARHPEDEPLPGQFKNSILPQGILPGFGEPLDDCGDFIPESMHFCGDCYDVKQFPRNCYRYDCPEHALHAVRRRAAGSSDGAGICPQLDAMRRYLNAYRGPNQHFHHLTFEPPVDFYWESDDPLERCKDLVRELMDILGVQGVACFHPFKGDHEDDDSDDRGEWQQRLGKGRDWFGDVRDELKPKGHMHVVCVANKVDLSGVGDIYDETGWVIKRITKSEDSNISIEDDEAMARAATYALSHSMVYETQSGQRRLAAWMKGPDVDHVTPTERNKWRMKGIVRSEAETTLNVPAPSFECSNDYLPLKRRLSSDDGLPDLDRLSQHHDPLDFYRERPAGPEGHQTPTSPASPMYVTEPSAGYTGNSASSGDADRVSLPSDDSDGELWNGSGTESASTCCGDGPEVESPDAEFERTTCGGHIKHISLAGTFLLDAERREVAPHADDLETAYRSYVDVMNAKGADPLTEGQHEIAEFDNGPPPD
;
A
#
# COMPACT_ATOMS: atom_id res chain seq x y z
N MET A 1 8.57 21.25 27.92
CA MET A 1 8.21 20.43 26.73
C MET A 1 9.41 20.30 25.84
N VAL A 2 10.14 21.40 25.60
CA VAL A 2 11.33 21.40 24.75
C VAL A 2 12.61 20.95 25.44
N ASP A 3 12.70 20.98 26.77
CA ASP A 3 13.85 20.39 27.52
C ASP A 3 14.11 18.89 27.21
N ALA A 4 13.13 18.18 26.63
CA ALA A 4 13.27 16.78 26.20
C ALA A 4 13.80 16.64 24.75
N ILE A 5 13.49 17.61 23.88
CA ILE A 5 13.99 17.63 22.51
C ILE A 5 15.37 18.28 22.59
N GLU A 6 16.41 17.45 22.61
CA GLU A 6 17.79 17.92 22.56
C GLU A 6 17.92 19.01 21.49
N ARG A 7 18.43 20.19 21.89
CA ARG A 7 18.76 21.22 20.92
C ARG A 7 19.62 20.61 19.83
N ALA A 8 19.21 20.83 18.59
CA ALA A 8 20.09 20.71 17.45
C ALA A 8 21.38 21.46 17.78
N ARG A 9 22.50 20.74 17.88
CA ARG A 9 23.79 21.41 17.94
C ARG A 9 24.11 21.92 16.55
N HIS A 10 24.49 23.19 16.49
CA HIS A 10 24.90 23.81 15.26
C HIS A 10 26.29 23.29 14.86
N PRO A 11 26.66 23.36 13.57
CA PRO A 11 27.99 22.98 13.08
C PRO A 11 29.14 23.71 13.78
N GLU A 12 28.87 24.93 14.26
CA GLU A 12 29.81 25.72 15.05
C GLU A 12 29.98 25.26 16.51
N ASP A 13 29.13 24.39 17.03
CA ASP A 13 29.29 23.83 18.37
C ASP A 13 30.44 22.81 18.36
N GLU A 14 31.54 23.11 19.07
CA GLU A 14 32.67 22.17 19.16
C GLU A 14 32.18 20.81 19.73
N PRO A 15 32.49 19.68 19.06
CA PRO A 15 32.14 18.37 19.57
C PRO A 15 32.80 18.18 20.94
N LEU A 16 32.02 17.74 21.92
CA LEU A 16 32.56 17.51 23.26
C LEU A 16 33.72 16.51 23.18
N PRO A 17 34.90 16.81 23.74
CA PRO A 17 36.07 15.95 23.62
C PRO A 17 35.78 14.52 24.09
N GLY A 18 35.82 13.57 23.16
CA GLY A 18 35.65 12.13 23.46
C GLY A 18 34.22 11.61 23.47
N GLN A 19 33.22 12.40 23.05
CA GLN A 19 31.82 11.96 22.96
C GLN A 19 31.36 11.93 21.49
N PHE A 20 31.31 10.72 20.93
CA PHE A 20 30.74 10.35 19.63
C PHE A 20 31.35 11.03 18.39
N LYS A 21 31.19 10.40 17.22
CA LYS A 21 31.46 11.06 15.94
C LYS A 21 30.18 11.78 15.51
N ASN A 22 30.25 13.09 15.28
CA ASN A 22 29.15 13.82 14.63
C ASN A 22 28.80 13.11 13.32
N SER A 23 27.61 12.51 13.28
CA SER A 23 27.18 11.65 12.19
C SER A 23 25.92 12.23 11.56
N ILE A 24 25.91 12.29 10.23
CA ILE A 24 24.71 12.61 9.46
C ILE A 24 23.77 11.39 9.44
N LEU A 25 22.49 11.63 9.12
CA LEU A 25 21.58 10.51 8.86
C LEU A 25 22.09 9.65 7.69
N PRO A 26 21.87 8.32 7.75
CA PRO A 26 22.32 7.45 6.67
C PRO A 26 21.57 7.77 5.38
N GLN A 27 22.31 7.77 4.27
CA GLN A 27 21.75 8.07 2.96
C GLN A 27 21.19 6.82 2.26
N GLY A 28 21.73 5.63 2.55
CA GLY A 28 21.25 4.34 2.02
C GLY A 28 20.97 4.30 0.50
N ILE A 29 20.29 3.25 0.05
CA ILE A 29 19.71 3.20 -1.31
C ILE A 29 18.18 3.26 -1.20
N LEU A 30 17.53 3.62 -2.30
CA LEU A 30 16.08 3.60 -2.40
C LEU A 30 15.58 2.25 -2.97
N PRO A 31 14.28 1.96 -2.83
CA PRO A 31 13.72 0.74 -3.37
C PRO A 31 13.93 0.64 -4.89
N GLY A 32 14.37 -0.52 -5.36
CA GLY A 32 14.62 -0.80 -6.78
C GLY A 32 16.00 -0.43 -7.30
N PHE A 33 16.93 -0.01 -6.43
CA PHE A 33 18.27 0.44 -6.82
C PHE A 33 19.42 -0.43 -6.28
N GLY A 34 19.15 -1.69 -5.96
CA GLY A 34 20.18 -2.68 -5.61
C GLY A 34 20.11 -3.90 -6.51
N GLU A 35 20.34 -5.07 -5.93
CA GLU A 35 20.50 -6.31 -6.69
C GLU A 35 19.31 -7.26 -6.49
N PRO A 36 18.86 -7.94 -7.56
CA PRO A 36 17.90 -9.03 -7.44
C PRO A 36 18.51 -10.22 -6.66
N LEU A 37 17.66 -11.16 -6.21
CA LEU A 37 18.16 -12.49 -5.83
C LEU A 37 18.62 -13.25 -7.07
N ASP A 38 19.52 -14.22 -6.87
CA ASP A 38 20.03 -15.09 -7.95
C ASP A 38 18.92 -15.82 -8.71
N ASP A 39 17.80 -16.13 -8.04
CA ASP A 39 16.63 -16.83 -8.60
C ASP A 39 15.45 -15.90 -8.93
N CYS A 40 15.68 -14.59 -8.91
CA CYS A 40 14.69 -13.59 -9.26
C CYS A 40 14.41 -13.62 -10.77
N GLY A 41 13.14 -13.67 -11.15
CA GLY A 41 12.75 -13.81 -12.55
C GLY A 41 12.76 -15.25 -13.06
N ASP A 42 13.32 -16.20 -12.30
CA ASP A 42 13.35 -17.60 -12.69
C ASP A 42 11.96 -18.22 -12.67
N PHE A 43 11.73 -19.12 -13.63
CA PHE A 43 10.55 -19.95 -13.71
C PHE A 43 10.76 -21.21 -12.86
N ILE A 44 10.36 -21.15 -11.60
CA ILE A 44 10.48 -22.28 -10.67
C ILE A 44 9.13 -22.98 -10.48
N PRO A 45 9.09 -24.25 -10.05
CA PRO A 45 7.82 -24.94 -9.80
C PRO A 45 6.94 -24.25 -8.75
N GLU A 46 7.54 -23.54 -7.79
CA GLU A 46 6.88 -22.74 -6.76
C GLU A 46 6.34 -21.41 -7.28
N SER A 47 6.53 -21.07 -8.55
CA SER A 47 5.90 -19.90 -9.18
C SER A 47 4.78 -20.31 -10.15
N MET A 48 4.45 -21.60 -10.20
CA MET A 48 3.30 -22.11 -10.94
C MET A 48 2.00 -21.71 -10.25
N HIS A 49 1.01 -21.42 -11.07
CA HIS A 49 -0.34 -21.09 -10.68
C HIS A 49 -1.31 -21.82 -11.61
N PHE A 50 -2.58 -21.85 -11.27
CA PHE A 50 -3.60 -22.48 -12.10
C PHE A 50 -4.93 -21.74 -12.04
N CYS A 51 -5.72 -21.82 -13.10
CA CYS A 51 -7.09 -21.32 -13.09
C CYS A 51 -7.98 -22.21 -12.22
N GLY A 52 -8.67 -21.63 -11.23
CA GLY A 52 -9.58 -22.38 -10.34
C GLY A 52 -10.78 -23.03 -11.04
N ASP A 53 -11.10 -22.62 -12.27
CA ASP A 53 -12.27 -23.10 -13.02
C ASP A 53 -11.88 -24.10 -14.13
N CYS A 54 -10.94 -23.74 -15.01
CA CYS A 54 -10.54 -24.62 -16.13
C CYS A 54 -9.28 -25.46 -15.86
N TYR A 55 -8.57 -25.19 -14.76
CA TYR A 55 -7.32 -25.84 -14.32
C TYR A 55 -6.11 -25.56 -15.20
N ASP A 56 -6.20 -24.59 -16.11
CA ASP A 56 -5.07 -24.15 -16.93
C ASP A 56 -3.90 -23.70 -16.06
N VAL A 57 -2.73 -24.30 -16.27
CA VAL A 57 -1.52 -24.02 -15.49
C VAL A 57 -0.76 -22.88 -16.14
N LYS A 58 -0.48 -21.84 -15.36
CA LYS A 58 0.32 -20.69 -15.77
C LYS A 58 1.57 -20.62 -14.92
N GLN A 59 2.71 -20.38 -15.55
CA GLN A 59 3.94 -20.12 -14.84
C GLN A 59 4.25 -18.63 -14.88
N PHE A 60 4.48 -18.05 -13.71
CA PHE A 60 4.95 -16.68 -13.59
C PHE A 60 6.43 -16.68 -13.22
N PRO A 61 7.22 -15.69 -13.63
CA PRO A 61 8.56 -15.53 -13.10
C PRO A 61 8.49 -15.29 -11.59
N ARG A 62 9.48 -15.78 -10.85
CA ARG A 62 9.55 -15.58 -9.40
C ARG A 62 9.79 -14.11 -9.05
N ASN A 63 8.88 -13.54 -8.27
CA ASN A 63 9.09 -12.26 -7.62
C ASN A 63 9.90 -12.46 -6.34
N CYS A 64 11.12 -11.90 -6.24
CA CYS A 64 11.92 -12.05 -5.03
C CYS A 64 11.44 -11.18 -3.85
N TYR A 65 10.54 -10.22 -4.09
CA TYR A 65 10.01 -9.25 -3.11
C TYR A 65 11.08 -8.55 -2.26
N ARG A 66 12.31 -8.43 -2.77
CA ARG A 66 13.35 -7.63 -2.12
C ARG A 66 13.10 -6.16 -2.39
N TYR A 67 13.21 -5.33 -1.35
CA TYR A 67 13.04 -3.88 -1.49
C TYR A 67 14.10 -3.25 -2.39
N ASP A 68 15.30 -3.82 -2.49
CA ASP A 68 16.36 -3.33 -3.36
C ASP A 68 16.34 -3.96 -4.77
N CYS A 69 15.46 -4.92 -5.06
CA CYS A 69 15.39 -5.54 -6.39
C CYS A 69 14.82 -4.57 -7.45
N PRO A 70 15.52 -4.33 -8.58
CA PRO A 70 15.07 -3.38 -9.61
C PRO A 70 13.69 -3.68 -10.21
N GLU A 71 13.32 -4.96 -10.29
CA GLU A 71 12.06 -5.40 -10.90
C GLU A 71 10.92 -5.53 -9.87
N HIS A 72 11.23 -5.96 -8.64
CA HIS A 72 10.22 -6.40 -7.68
C HIS A 72 10.10 -5.52 -6.43
N ALA A 73 10.93 -4.48 -6.29
CA ALA A 73 10.90 -3.58 -5.14
C ALA A 73 9.52 -2.95 -4.90
N LEU A 74 8.87 -2.46 -5.95
CA LEU A 74 7.56 -1.81 -5.79
C LEU A 74 6.45 -2.82 -5.47
N HIS A 75 6.59 -4.08 -5.90
CA HIS A 75 5.74 -5.17 -5.43
C HIS A 75 5.96 -5.47 -3.94
N ALA A 76 7.20 -5.41 -3.45
CA ALA A 76 7.53 -5.54 -2.03
C ALA A 76 6.95 -4.38 -1.20
N VAL A 77 7.05 -3.14 -1.70
CA VAL A 77 6.42 -1.95 -1.11
C VAL A 77 4.91 -2.13 -1.00
N ARG A 78 4.25 -2.53 -2.10
CA ARG A 78 2.81 -2.82 -2.09
C ARG A 78 2.46 -3.89 -1.06
N ARG A 79 3.23 -4.98 -1.00
CA ARG A 79 3.04 -6.07 -0.02
C ARG A 79 3.23 -5.57 1.41
N ARG A 80 4.19 -4.68 1.68
CA ARG A 80 4.40 -4.07 3.00
C ARG A 80 3.24 -3.17 3.42
N ALA A 81 2.67 -2.42 2.48
CA ALA A 81 1.49 -1.58 2.72
C ALA A 81 0.24 -2.44 2.97
N ALA A 82 -0.04 -3.43 2.11
CA ALA A 82 -1.23 -4.27 2.16
C ALA A 82 -1.19 -5.33 3.27
N GLY A 83 -0.01 -5.88 3.55
CA GLY A 83 0.19 -7.06 4.38
C GLY A 83 0.44 -8.31 3.54
N SER A 84 1.00 -9.30 4.20
CA SER A 84 1.04 -10.68 3.71
C SER A 84 -0.08 -11.49 4.38
N SER A 85 -0.22 -12.73 3.95
CA SER A 85 -0.93 -13.78 4.68
C SER A 85 -0.56 -13.84 6.17
N ASP A 86 0.74 -13.77 6.46
CA ASP A 86 1.30 -14.02 7.79
C ASP A 86 1.45 -12.79 8.67
N GLY A 87 1.21 -11.61 8.11
CA GLY A 87 1.49 -10.35 8.79
C GLY A 87 0.55 -9.23 8.36
N ALA A 88 0.07 -8.47 9.35
CA ALA A 88 -0.65 -7.24 9.06
C ALA A 88 0.26 -6.25 8.33
N GLY A 89 -0.25 -5.72 7.22
CA GLY A 89 0.36 -4.58 6.55
C GLY A 89 0.15 -3.29 7.32
N ILE A 90 0.84 -2.24 6.88
CA ILE A 90 0.68 -0.89 7.44
C ILE A 90 -0.77 -0.40 7.32
N CYS A 91 -1.40 -0.54 6.15
CA CYS A 91 -2.76 -0.04 5.91
C CYS A 91 -3.83 -0.76 6.76
N PRO A 92 -3.87 -2.11 6.82
CA PRO A 92 -4.73 -2.82 7.78
C PRO A 92 -4.53 -2.37 9.22
N GLN A 93 -3.27 -2.16 9.64
CA GLN A 93 -2.94 -1.73 11.00
C GLN A 93 -3.49 -0.32 11.30
N LEU A 94 -3.32 0.62 10.36
CA LEU A 94 -3.84 1.98 10.48
C LEU A 94 -5.38 2.00 10.54
N ASP A 95 -6.08 1.24 9.68
CA ASP A 95 -7.54 1.15 9.70
C ASP A 95 -8.05 0.53 11.01
N ALA A 96 -7.43 -0.54 11.48
CA ALA A 96 -7.77 -1.17 12.75
C ALA A 96 -7.54 -0.20 13.93
N MET A 97 -6.45 0.57 13.89
CA MET A 97 -6.12 1.55 14.92
C MET A 97 -7.14 2.70 14.95
N ARG A 98 -7.55 3.22 13.78
CA ARG A 98 -8.63 4.21 13.68
C ARG A 98 -9.94 3.70 14.27
N ARG A 99 -10.32 2.47 13.99
CA ARG A 99 -11.54 1.84 14.54
C ARG A 99 -11.45 1.67 16.06
N TYR A 100 -10.32 1.20 16.55
CA TYR A 100 -10.05 1.07 17.98
C TYR A 100 -10.14 2.45 18.68
N LEU A 101 -9.42 3.45 18.19
CA LEU A 101 -9.41 4.79 18.78
C LEU A 101 -10.80 5.43 18.72
N ASN A 102 -11.58 5.21 17.65
CA ASN A 102 -12.97 5.65 17.57
C ASN A 102 -13.85 5.04 18.67
N ALA A 103 -13.64 3.77 19.00
CA ALA A 103 -14.40 3.06 20.02
C ALA A 103 -14.01 3.50 21.45
N TYR A 104 -12.72 3.71 21.72
CA TYR A 104 -12.21 3.93 23.07
C TYR A 104 -11.97 5.39 23.44
N ARG A 105 -11.58 6.24 22.48
CA ARG A 105 -11.23 7.66 22.71
C ARG A 105 -12.26 8.63 22.14
N GLY A 106 -13.34 8.10 21.57
CA GLY A 106 -14.42 8.87 20.98
C GLY A 106 -14.31 8.99 19.45
N PRO A 107 -15.43 9.38 18.81
CA PRO A 107 -15.55 9.42 17.36
C PRO A 107 -14.61 10.47 16.73
N ASN A 108 -14.58 10.46 15.40
CA ASN A 108 -13.83 11.42 14.57
C ASN A 108 -12.32 11.23 14.65
N GLN A 109 -11.85 9.99 14.72
CA GLN A 109 -10.45 9.69 14.44
C GLN A 109 -10.20 9.73 12.93
N HIS A 110 -9.27 10.57 12.51
CA HIS A 110 -8.93 10.80 11.11
C HIS A 110 -7.50 10.32 10.83
N PHE A 111 -7.22 10.07 9.55
CA PHE A 111 -5.86 9.87 9.08
C PHE A 111 -5.19 11.22 8.81
N HIS A 112 -3.90 11.31 9.12
CA HIS A 112 -3.07 12.49 8.88
C HIS A 112 -1.74 12.08 8.26
N HIS A 113 -1.25 12.89 7.35
CA HIS A 113 0.07 12.80 6.75
C HIS A 113 0.90 13.99 7.21
N LEU A 114 1.98 13.72 7.93
CA LEU A 114 2.90 14.74 8.43
C LEU A 114 4.28 14.53 7.82
N THR A 115 5.08 15.60 7.74
CA THR A 115 6.52 15.52 7.54
C THR A 115 7.23 16.10 8.74
N PHE A 116 8.24 15.38 9.24
CA PHE A 116 9.17 15.88 10.25
C PHE A 116 10.54 16.02 9.58
N GLU A 117 11.04 17.24 9.53
CA GLU A 117 12.27 17.58 8.84
C GLU A 117 13.27 18.16 9.85
N PRO A 118 14.46 17.55 9.98
CA PRO A 118 15.52 18.11 10.79
C PRO A 118 16.08 19.39 10.13
N PRO A 119 16.74 20.26 10.90
CA PRO A 119 17.52 21.38 10.36
C PRO A 119 18.53 20.93 9.30
N VAL A 120 18.80 21.78 8.30
CA VAL A 120 19.68 21.48 7.16
C VAL A 120 21.09 21.04 7.60
N ASP A 121 21.58 21.60 8.69
CA ASP A 121 22.92 21.33 9.22
C ASP A 121 22.91 20.47 10.49
N PHE A 122 21.87 19.64 10.68
CA PHE A 122 21.71 18.81 11.86
C PHE A 122 22.67 17.61 11.87
N TYR A 123 23.42 17.44 12.97
CA TYR A 123 24.25 16.27 13.23
C TYR A 123 23.78 15.52 14.48
N TRP A 124 23.94 14.21 14.47
CA TRP A 124 23.63 13.35 15.60
C TRP A 124 24.91 13.00 16.36
N GLU A 125 24.91 13.24 17.67
CA GLU A 125 25.93 12.73 18.60
C GLU A 125 25.62 11.26 18.96
N SER A 126 25.62 10.38 17.96
CA SER A 126 25.30 8.96 18.13
C SER A 126 26.09 8.09 17.15
N ASP A 127 26.50 6.91 17.60
CA ASP A 127 27.06 5.86 16.73
C ASP A 127 25.97 5.22 15.84
N ASP A 128 24.69 5.39 16.22
CA ASP A 128 23.52 5.03 15.42
C ASP A 128 22.61 6.27 15.28
N PRO A 129 22.90 7.16 14.32
CA PRO A 129 22.12 8.39 14.11
C PRO A 129 20.67 8.09 13.70
N LEU A 130 20.42 6.97 13.02
CA LEU A 130 19.08 6.61 12.58
C LEU A 130 18.22 6.19 13.77
N GLU A 131 18.70 5.31 14.65
CA GLU A 131 17.90 4.91 15.82
C GLU A 131 17.65 6.11 16.75
N ARG A 132 18.63 7.00 16.94
CA ARG A 132 18.43 8.24 17.70
C ARG A 132 17.35 9.13 17.06
N CYS A 133 17.34 9.24 15.74
CA CYS A 133 16.29 9.92 15.00
C CYS A 133 14.92 9.27 15.18
N LYS A 134 14.84 7.94 15.17
CA LYS A 134 13.58 7.23 15.46
C LYS A 134 13.06 7.58 16.84
N ASP A 135 13.91 7.61 17.85
CA ASP A 135 13.51 7.96 19.22
C ASP A 135 12.96 9.38 19.31
N LEU A 136 13.63 10.36 18.69
CA LEU A 136 13.12 11.73 18.66
C LEU A 136 11.79 11.83 17.91
N VAL A 137 11.65 11.17 16.77
CA VAL A 137 10.37 11.13 16.02
C VAL A 137 9.26 10.51 16.86
N ARG A 138 9.57 9.48 17.64
CA ARG A 138 8.60 8.85 18.56
C ARG A 138 8.14 9.84 19.63
N GLU A 139 9.04 10.65 20.17
CA GLU A 139 8.71 11.70 21.15
C GLU A 139 7.87 12.81 20.52
N LEU A 140 8.21 13.27 19.31
CA LEU A 140 7.41 14.25 18.56
C LEU A 140 6.00 13.73 18.29
N MET A 141 5.85 12.46 17.91
CA MET A 141 4.54 11.83 17.73
C MET A 141 3.73 11.80 19.04
N ASP A 142 4.38 11.50 20.17
CA ASP A 142 3.73 11.48 21.48
C ASP A 142 3.27 12.89 21.90
N ILE A 143 4.09 13.93 21.65
CA ILE A 143 3.75 15.34 21.91
C ILE A 143 2.52 15.76 21.08
N LEU A 144 2.48 15.38 19.81
CA LEU A 144 1.36 15.69 18.90
C LEU A 144 0.13 14.82 19.17
N GLY A 145 0.24 13.82 20.05
CA GLY A 145 -0.85 12.89 20.38
C GLY A 145 -1.25 11.99 19.20
N VAL A 146 -0.31 11.67 18.30
CA VAL A 146 -0.55 10.88 17.09
C VAL A 146 0.04 9.48 17.19
N GLN A 147 -0.57 8.53 16.46
CA GLN A 147 -0.09 7.14 16.39
C GLN A 147 -0.17 6.64 14.96
N GLY A 148 0.86 5.96 14.46
CA GLY A 148 0.95 5.69 13.04
C GLY A 148 2.20 4.93 12.62
N VAL A 149 2.51 5.05 11.34
CA VAL A 149 3.79 4.64 10.77
C VAL A 149 4.63 5.88 10.49
N ALA A 150 5.92 5.82 10.79
CA ALA A 150 6.93 6.76 10.33
C ALA A 150 7.83 6.08 9.30
N CYS A 151 8.11 6.76 8.20
CA CYS A 151 8.90 6.31 7.07
C CYS A 151 10.06 7.30 6.86
N PHE A 152 11.30 6.83 7.00
CA PHE A 152 12.49 7.66 6.82
C PHE A 152 12.92 7.72 5.36
N HIS A 153 13.02 8.93 4.83
CA HIS A 153 13.43 9.25 3.48
C HIS A 153 14.78 9.93 3.51
N PRO A 154 15.82 9.34 2.89
CA PRO A 154 17.18 9.86 3.01
C PRO A 154 17.47 11.04 2.07
N PHE A 155 16.61 11.29 1.09
CA PHE A 155 16.83 12.25 0.01
C PHE A 155 15.60 13.12 -0.25
N LYS A 156 15.84 14.30 -0.82
CA LYS A 156 14.87 15.17 -1.50
C LYS A 156 15.40 15.55 -2.88
N GLY A 157 14.55 16.01 -3.79
CA GLY A 157 14.93 16.56 -5.08
C GLY A 157 15.85 17.77 -4.94
N ASP A 158 16.75 17.90 -5.89
CA ASP A 158 17.63 19.06 -6.02
C ASP A 158 16.92 20.18 -6.81
N HIS A 159 16.00 20.86 -6.14
CA HIS A 159 15.36 22.07 -6.68
C HIS A 159 16.06 23.32 -6.14
N GLU A 160 16.14 24.37 -6.96
CA GLU A 160 16.71 25.66 -6.54
C GLU A 160 15.84 26.34 -5.48
N ASP A 161 14.53 26.10 -5.54
CA ASP A 161 13.54 26.54 -4.55
C ASP A 161 13.29 25.40 -3.55
N ASP A 162 13.86 25.52 -2.35
CA ASP A 162 13.83 24.51 -1.28
C ASP A 162 12.42 24.14 -0.77
N ASP A 163 11.37 24.80 -1.29
CA ASP A 163 9.96 24.57 -0.96
C ASP A 163 9.21 23.68 -1.97
N SER A 164 9.81 23.30 -3.10
CA SER A 164 9.15 22.37 -4.03
C SER A 164 9.15 20.94 -3.45
N ASP A 165 7.98 20.48 -3.03
CA ASP A 165 7.76 19.11 -2.58
C ASP A 165 7.89 18.15 -3.77
N ASP A 166 8.63 17.04 -3.64
CA ASP A 166 8.89 16.02 -4.68
C ASP A 166 7.63 15.21 -5.09
N ARG A 167 6.44 15.79 -4.91
CA ARG A 167 5.14 15.16 -5.12
C ARG A 167 5.05 14.68 -6.55
N GLY A 168 4.88 13.37 -6.69
CA GLY A 168 4.75 12.70 -7.99
C GLY A 168 6.06 12.51 -8.76
N GLU A 169 7.15 13.17 -8.41
CA GLU A 169 8.43 13.02 -9.13
C GLU A 169 9.04 11.62 -8.96
N TRP A 170 8.84 11.00 -7.78
CA TRP A 170 9.32 9.65 -7.51
C TRP A 170 8.79 8.60 -8.50
N GLN A 171 7.60 8.79 -9.08
CA GLN A 171 7.05 7.89 -10.10
C GLN A 171 7.86 7.91 -11.41
N GLN A 172 8.59 8.99 -11.66
CA GLN A 172 9.47 9.15 -12.83
C GLN A 172 10.87 8.56 -12.57
N ARG A 173 11.22 8.31 -11.29
CA ARG A 173 12.50 7.75 -10.87
C ARG A 173 12.41 6.23 -10.67
N LEU A 174 11.43 5.79 -9.88
CA LEU A 174 11.30 4.41 -9.41
C LEU A 174 10.71 3.48 -10.48
N GLY A 175 11.32 2.31 -10.66
CA GLY A 175 10.81 1.27 -11.57
C GLY A 175 10.91 1.64 -13.06
N LYS A 176 11.72 2.65 -13.42
CA LYS A 176 11.93 3.10 -14.81
C LYS A 176 13.22 2.57 -15.45
N GLY A 177 13.89 1.62 -14.79
CA GLY A 177 15.17 1.06 -15.26
C GLY A 177 16.31 2.08 -15.26
N ARG A 178 16.17 3.15 -14.46
CA ARG A 178 17.19 4.18 -14.26
C ARG A 178 18.31 3.67 -13.35
N ASP A 179 19.52 4.16 -13.54
CA ASP A 179 20.66 3.80 -12.69
C ASP A 179 20.64 4.62 -11.39
N TRP A 180 21.17 4.04 -10.31
CA TRP A 180 21.32 4.78 -9.06
C TRP A 180 22.49 5.76 -9.14
N PHE A 181 23.66 5.29 -9.57
CA PHE A 181 24.91 6.04 -9.56
C PHE A 181 25.15 6.72 -10.92
N GLY A 182 25.22 8.05 -10.93
CA GLY A 182 25.39 8.81 -12.18
C GLY A 182 24.08 9.17 -12.88
N ASP A 183 22.93 8.91 -12.24
CA ASP A 183 21.61 9.30 -12.72
C ASP A 183 20.72 9.73 -11.54
N VAL A 184 19.93 8.83 -10.95
CA VAL A 184 18.94 9.22 -9.93
C VAL A 184 19.58 9.83 -8.69
N ARG A 185 20.71 9.29 -8.20
CA ARG A 185 21.38 9.84 -7.00
C ARG A 185 21.90 11.26 -7.21
N ASP A 186 22.26 11.63 -8.44
CA ASP A 186 22.89 12.92 -8.75
C ASP A 186 21.85 14.05 -8.83
N GLU A 187 20.58 13.72 -9.04
CA GLU A 187 19.43 14.65 -8.98
C GLU A 187 18.95 14.92 -7.54
N LEU A 188 19.57 14.29 -6.54
CA LEU A 188 19.05 14.24 -5.18
C LEU A 188 19.99 14.88 -4.16
N LYS A 189 19.41 15.71 -3.28
CA LYS A 189 20.08 16.26 -2.09
C LYS A 189 19.89 15.32 -0.89
N PRO A 190 20.94 15.05 -0.10
CA PRO A 190 20.83 14.23 1.12
C PRO A 190 20.17 14.99 2.27
N LYS A 191 18.86 15.27 2.13
CA LYS A 191 18.03 15.96 3.12
C LYS A 191 17.08 14.95 3.79
N GLY A 192 17.61 14.22 4.76
CA GLY A 192 16.89 13.18 5.47
C GLY A 192 15.65 13.73 6.19
N HIS A 193 14.47 13.16 5.97
CA HIS A 193 13.22 13.58 6.60
C HIS A 193 12.29 12.38 6.81
N MET A 194 11.21 12.57 7.58
CA MET A 194 10.29 11.50 7.92
C MET A 194 8.87 11.83 7.48
N HIS A 195 8.27 10.97 6.67
CA HIS A 195 6.83 11.00 6.46
C HIS A 195 6.13 10.16 7.53
N VAL A 196 5.10 10.72 8.14
CA VAL A 196 4.29 10.06 9.17
C VAL A 196 2.86 9.95 8.68
N VAL A 197 2.39 8.71 8.48
CA VAL A 197 0.97 8.42 8.21
C VAL A 197 0.36 7.90 9.50
N CYS A 198 -0.51 8.70 10.11
CA CYS A 198 -0.97 8.49 11.47
C CYS A 198 -2.46 8.69 11.65
N VAL A 199 -2.95 8.33 12.83
CA VAL A 199 -4.33 8.42 13.27
C VAL A 199 -4.40 9.32 14.49
N ALA A 200 -5.28 10.31 14.43
CA ALA A 200 -5.64 11.15 15.57
C ALA A 200 -6.98 11.85 15.32
N ASN A 201 -7.64 12.31 16.38
CA ASN A 201 -8.84 13.14 16.24
C ASN A 201 -8.49 14.49 15.59
N LYS A 202 -7.46 15.15 16.12
CA LYS A 202 -6.89 16.37 15.59
C LYS A 202 -5.38 16.30 15.82
N VAL A 203 -4.61 16.78 14.87
CA VAL A 203 -3.19 17.10 15.10
C VAL A 203 -3.12 18.57 15.49
N ASP A 204 -2.60 18.87 16.67
CA ASP A 204 -2.44 20.25 17.11
C ASP A 204 -1.08 20.79 16.68
N LEU A 205 -1.09 21.78 15.79
CA LEU A 205 0.13 22.39 15.27
C LEU A 205 0.43 23.74 15.92
N SER A 206 -0.38 24.18 16.90
CA SER A 206 -0.18 25.50 17.50
C SER A 206 1.16 25.66 18.22
N GLY A 207 1.75 24.56 18.70
CA GLY A 207 3.08 24.55 19.35
C GLY A 207 4.25 24.24 18.40
N VAL A 208 3.99 24.02 17.11
CA VAL A 208 5.07 23.69 16.16
C VAL A 208 5.99 24.88 15.89
N GLY A 209 5.47 26.11 15.96
CA GLY A 209 6.29 27.32 15.89
C GLY A 209 7.35 27.36 16.99
N ASP A 210 6.97 27.05 18.23
CA ASP A 210 7.91 26.98 19.36
C ASP A 210 8.97 25.88 19.15
N ILE A 211 8.58 24.73 18.59
CA ILE A 211 9.51 23.65 18.24
C ILE A 211 10.52 24.14 17.20
N TYR A 212 10.05 24.81 16.14
CA TYR A 212 10.93 25.36 15.11
C TYR A 212 11.87 26.42 15.67
N ASP A 213 11.35 27.39 16.42
CA ASP A 213 12.14 28.48 16.99
C ASP A 213 13.24 27.99 17.94
N GLU A 214 12.97 26.90 18.67
CA GLU A 214 13.93 26.36 19.64
C GLU A 214 14.89 25.31 19.07
N THR A 215 14.46 24.55 18.05
CA THR A 215 15.19 23.35 17.59
C THR A 215 15.51 23.36 16.10
N GLY A 216 14.92 24.28 15.34
CA GLY A 216 14.95 24.35 13.88
C GLY A 216 14.17 23.23 13.18
N TRP A 217 13.51 22.33 13.92
CA TRP A 217 12.73 21.26 13.33
C TRP A 217 11.47 21.80 12.66
N VAL A 218 11.23 21.34 11.44
CA VAL A 218 10.06 21.72 10.66
C VAL A 218 9.08 20.54 10.69
N ILE A 219 7.88 20.81 11.21
CA ILE A 219 6.77 19.84 11.22
C ILE A 219 5.65 20.38 10.35
N LYS A 220 5.43 19.77 9.18
CA LYS A 220 4.36 20.15 8.26
C LYS A 220 3.27 19.09 8.25
N ARG A 221 2.03 19.50 8.03
CA ARG A 221 0.94 18.59 7.66
C ARG A 221 0.75 18.68 6.16
N ILE A 222 0.80 17.54 5.48
CA ILE A 222 0.49 17.45 4.06
C ILE A 222 -1.02 17.43 3.89
N THR A 223 -1.55 18.39 3.16
CA THR A 223 -2.97 18.52 2.83
C THR A 223 -3.21 18.28 1.35
N LYS A 224 -4.48 18.00 1.01
CA LYS A 224 -4.91 17.78 -0.39
C LYS A 224 -4.59 18.98 -1.29
N SER A 225 -4.78 20.17 -0.76
CA SER A 225 -4.47 21.47 -1.37
C SER A 225 -4.16 22.48 -0.25
N GLU A 226 -3.60 23.63 -0.62
CA GLU A 226 -3.29 24.71 0.32
C GLU A 226 -4.53 25.22 1.08
N ASP A 227 -5.68 25.23 0.41
CA ASP A 227 -6.96 25.64 1.01
C ASP A 227 -7.67 24.54 1.83
N SER A 228 -7.14 23.31 1.82
CA SER A 228 -7.78 22.17 2.48
C SER A 228 -7.19 21.94 3.87
N ASN A 229 -8.05 21.89 4.88
CA ASN A 229 -7.68 21.40 6.22
C ASN A 229 -7.66 19.87 6.32
N ILE A 230 -8.02 19.17 5.23
CA ILE A 230 -8.08 17.71 5.16
C ILE A 230 -6.74 17.19 4.65
N SER A 231 -6.12 16.34 5.46
CA SER A 231 -4.87 15.66 5.13
C SER A 231 -5.13 14.38 4.34
N ILE A 232 -5.76 13.39 4.97
CA ILE A 232 -6.16 12.13 4.34
C ILE A 232 -7.65 11.94 4.57
N GLU A 233 -8.41 11.89 3.47
CA GLU A 233 -9.89 11.90 3.51
C GLU A 233 -10.51 10.52 3.78
N ASP A 234 -9.95 9.47 3.19
CA ASP A 234 -10.50 8.11 3.20
C ASP A 234 -9.40 7.03 3.21
N ASP A 235 -9.81 5.78 3.04
CA ASP A 235 -8.92 4.62 3.11
C ASP A 235 -8.05 4.50 1.85
N GLU A 236 -8.57 4.94 0.71
CA GLU A 236 -7.89 5.04 -0.58
C GLU A 236 -6.77 6.09 -0.50
N ALA A 237 -7.06 7.29 0.00
CA ALA A 237 -6.06 8.33 0.24
C ALA A 237 -5.00 7.87 1.26
N MET A 238 -5.38 7.14 2.30
CA MET A 238 -4.43 6.55 3.25
C MET A 238 -3.52 5.53 2.56
N ALA A 239 -4.07 4.68 1.69
CA ALA A 239 -3.30 3.69 0.95
C ALA A 239 -2.33 4.36 -0.04
N ARG A 240 -2.75 5.41 -0.75
CA ARG A 240 -1.87 6.23 -1.59
C ARG A 240 -0.74 6.86 -0.78
N ALA A 241 -1.05 7.52 0.34
CA ALA A 241 -0.04 8.16 1.17
C ALA A 241 0.97 7.15 1.74
N ALA A 242 0.51 6.00 2.23
CA ALA A 242 1.38 4.96 2.78
C ALA A 242 2.25 4.30 1.69
N THR A 243 1.67 3.94 0.55
CA THR A 243 2.44 3.32 -0.56
C THR A 243 3.45 4.30 -1.14
N TYR A 244 3.07 5.56 -1.33
CA TYR A 244 3.98 6.62 -1.76
C TYR A 244 5.13 6.77 -0.76
N ALA A 245 4.86 6.98 0.53
CA ALA A 245 5.92 7.12 1.53
C ALA A 245 6.84 5.89 1.61
N LEU A 246 6.32 4.68 1.41
CA LEU A 246 7.17 3.48 1.43
C LEU A 246 8.03 3.32 0.16
N SER A 247 7.63 3.89 -0.97
CA SER A 247 8.28 3.67 -2.27
C SER A 247 9.68 4.25 -2.38
N HIS A 248 9.99 5.26 -1.55
CA HIS A 248 11.27 5.94 -1.47
C HIS A 248 11.75 6.04 -0.01
N SER A 249 11.30 5.12 0.84
CA SER A 249 11.92 4.90 2.15
C SER A 249 13.28 4.26 2.01
N MET A 250 14.25 4.68 2.82
CA MET A 250 15.60 4.11 2.81
C MET A 250 15.55 2.58 2.96
N VAL A 251 16.26 1.85 2.10
CA VAL A 251 16.53 0.42 2.28
C VAL A 251 17.82 0.27 3.09
N TYR A 252 17.77 -0.51 4.16
CA TYR A 252 18.95 -0.85 4.97
C TYR A 252 19.07 -2.35 5.22
N GLU A 253 20.28 -2.79 5.52
CA GLU A 253 20.55 -4.15 5.95
C GLU A 253 20.44 -4.25 7.48
N THR A 254 19.70 -5.22 7.96
CA THR A 254 19.75 -5.60 9.38
C THR A 254 21.01 -6.40 9.68
N GLN A 255 21.34 -6.56 10.96
CA GLN A 255 22.45 -7.43 11.41
C GLN A 255 22.31 -8.89 10.93
N SER A 256 21.08 -9.33 10.63
CA SER A 256 20.80 -10.67 10.09
C SER A 256 20.97 -10.80 8.57
N GLY A 257 21.39 -9.73 7.88
CA GLY A 257 21.49 -9.69 6.42
C GLY A 257 20.17 -9.39 5.70
N GLN A 258 19.05 -9.30 6.43
CA GLN A 258 17.76 -8.97 5.82
C GLN A 258 17.70 -7.50 5.38
N ARG A 259 17.27 -7.25 4.15
CA ARG A 259 16.94 -5.91 3.63
C ARG A 259 15.57 -5.47 4.14
N ARG A 260 15.48 -4.26 4.72
CA ARG A 260 14.22 -3.69 5.22
C ARG A 260 14.10 -2.22 4.82
N LEU A 261 12.85 -1.76 4.70
CA LEU A 261 12.56 -0.33 4.64
C LEU A 261 12.73 0.29 6.03
N ALA A 262 13.28 1.48 6.09
CA ALA A 262 13.33 2.32 7.28
C ALA A 262 11.94 2.89 7.60
N ALA A 263 11.00 1.99 7.92
CA ALA A 263 9.64 2.32 8.29
C ALA A 263 9.23 1.55 9.55
N TRP A 264 8.67 2.24 10.54
CA TRP A 264 8.30 1.66 11.83
C TRP A 264 6.97 2.21 12.32
N MET A 265 6.20 1.36 13.00
CA MET A 265 4.98 1.77 13.69
C MET A 265 5.34 2.41 15.04
N LYS A 266 4.54 3.39 15.47
CA LYS A 266 4.64 4.02 16.79
C LYS A 266 3.27 4.48 17.28
N GLY A 267 2.99 4.18 18.54
CA GLY A 267 1.86 4.70 19.31
C GLY A 267 1.55 3.75 20.47
N PRO A 268 1.02 4.23 21.60
CA PRO A 268 0.71 3.39 22.74
C PRO A 268 -0.31 2.28 22.44
N ASP A 269 -1.14 2.41 21.40
CA ASP A 269 -2.15 1.40 21.06
C ASP A 269 -1.73 0.50 19.87
N VAL A 270 -0.57 0.73 19.26
CA VAL A 270 -0.13 -0.04 18.07
C VAL A 270 -0.09 -1.54 18.37
N ASP A 271 0.44 -1.94 19.53
CA ASP A 271 0.57 -3.35 19.93
C ASP A 271 -0.74 -3.93 20.51
N HIS A 272 -1.74 -3.08 20.77
CA HIS A 272 -3.05 -3.49 21.29
C HIS A 272 -4.08 -3.72 20.18
N VAL A 273 -3.72 -3.41 18.94
CA VAL A 273 -4.60 -3.49 17.79
C VAL A 273 -4.14 -4.61 16.88
N THR A 274 -5.04 -5.53 16.59
CA THR A 274 -4.83 -6.57 15.58
C THR A 274 -5.92 -6.45 14.51
N PRO A 275 -5.54 -6.20 13.24
CA PRO A 275 -6.50 -6.17 12.14
C PRO A 275 -7.19 -7.53 12.00
N THR A 276 -8.51 -7.53 11.86
CA THR A 276 -9.25 -8.74 11.53
C THR A 276 -8.93 -9.19 10.10
N GLU A 277 -9.16 -10.47 9.77
CA GLU A 277 -8.99 -10.96 8.39
C GLU A 277 -9.84 -10.18 7.38
N ARG A 278 -11.05 -9.77 7.78
CA ARG A 278 -11.91 -8.90 6.95
C ARG A 278 -11.26 -7.54 6.69
N ASN A 279 -10.62 -6.93 7.69
CA ASN A 279 -9.90 -5.67 7.52
C ASN A 279 -8.67 -5.84 6.62
N LYS A 280 -7.90 -6.91 6.82
CA LYS A 280 -6.73 -7.24 5.98
C LYS A 280 -7.14 -7.40 4.52
N TRP A 281 -8.17 -8.20 4.26
CA TRP A 281 -8.67 -8.46 2.91
C TRP A 281 -9.16 -7.18 2.23
N ARG A 282 -9.98 -6.38 2.94
CA ARG A 282 -10.45 -5.08 2.42
C ARG A 282 -9.30 -4.13 2.07
N MET A 283 -8.35 -3.93 3.00
CA MET A 283 -7.23 -3.02 2.78
C MET A 283 -6.27 -3.52 1.71
N LYS A 284 -6.12 -4.84 1.55
CA LYS A 284 -5.34 -5.41 0.46
C LYS A 284 -5.95 -5.11 -0.91
N GLY A 285 -7.27 -5.17 -1.03
CA GLY A 285 -7.99 -4.72 -2.23
C GLY A 285 -7.74 -3.24 -2.55
N ILE A 286 -7.92 -2.36 -1.56
CA ILE A 286 -7.68 -0.91 -1.72
C ILE A 286 -6.22 -0.61 -2.05
N VAL A 287 -5.26 -1.15 -1.30
CA VAL A 287 -3.83 -0.92 -1.59
C VAL A 287 -3.48 -1.40 -3.00
N ARG A 288 -4.09 -2.48 -3.48
CA ARG A 288 -3.85 -2.97 -4.84
C ARG A 288 -4.36 -1.99 -5.90
N SER A 289 -5.57 -1.42 -5.74
CA SER A 289 -6.08 -0.42 -6.68
C SER A 289 -5.23 0.85 -6.68
N GLU A 290 -4.85 1.32 -5.49
CA GLU A 290 -4.11 2.58 -5.34
C GLU A 290 -2.63 2.48 -5.70
N ALA A 291 -2.00 1.33 -5.48
CA ALA A 291 -0.58 1.12 -5.81
C ALA A 291 -0.34 1.14 -7.33
N GLU A 292 -1.32 0.79 -8.16
CA GLU A 292 -1.19 0.89 -9.61
C GLU A 292 -1.01 2.35 -10.04
N THR A 293 -1.87 3.24 -9.57
CA THR A 293 -1.77 4.67 -9.86
C THR A 293 -0.56 5.31 -9.19
N THR A 294 -0.28 4.95 -7.92
CA THR A 294 0.75 5.60 -7.11
C THR A 294 2.17 5.14 -7.45
N LEU A 295 2.35 3.85 -7.72
CA LEU A 295 3.66 3.24 -7.94
C LEU A 295 3.89 2.86 -9.40
N ASN A 296 2.90 3.02 -10.29
CA ASN A 296 2.93 2.48 -11.65
C ASN A 296 3.20 0.96 -11.67
N VAL A 297 2.71 0.24 -10.66
CA VAL A 297 2.81 -1.22 -10.57
C VAL A 297 1.49 -1.81 -11.04
N PRO A 298 1.39 -2.34 -12.27
CA PRO A 298 0.13 -2.87 -12.76
C PRO A 298 -0.41 -3.93 -11.80
N ALA A 299 -1.71 -3.90 -11.54
CA ALA A 299 -2.38 -5.04 -10.95
C ALA A 299 -2.18 -6.21 -11.94
N PRO A 300 -1.59 -7.35 -11.51
CA PRO A 300 -1.49 -8.48 -12.42
C PRO A 300 -2.92 -8.90 -12.79
N SER A 301 -3.21 -9.09 -14.08
CA SER A 301 -4.48 -9.68 -14.49
C SER A 301 -4.45 -11.15 -14.10
N PHE A 302 -5.01 -11.46 -12.93
CA PHE A 302 -5.16 -12.85 -12.44
C PHE A 302 -6.42 -13.51 -12.96
N GLU A 303 -6.90 -13.08 -14.12
CA GLU A 303 -8.01 -13.70 -14.83
C GLU A 303 -7.44 -14.68 -15.86
N CYS A 304 -8.05 -15.86 -15.92
CA CYS A 304 -7.73 -16.81 -16.96
C CYS A 304 -8.20 -16.27 -18.32
N SER A 305 -7.26 -15.77 -19.09
CA SER A 305 -7.43 -15.32 -20.46
C SER A 305 -7.51 -16.45 -21.49
N ASN A 306 -7.56 -17.73 -21.08
CA ASN A 306 -7.63 -18.81 -22.05
C ASN A 306 -9.01 -18.83 -22.71
N ASP A 307 -8.97 -18.81 -24.03
CA ASP A 307 -10.10 -19.13 -24.88
C ASP A 307 -10.42 -20.62 -24.69
N TYR A 308 -11.62 -20.94 -24.21
CA TYR A 308 -12.12 -22.31 -24.23
C TYR A 308 -13.34 -22.38 -25.13
N LEU A 309 -13.43 -23.45 -25.91
CA LEU A 309 -14.67 -23.79 -26.58
C LEU A 309 -15.60 -24.33 -25.50
N PRO A 310 -16.77 -23.71 -25.26
CA PRO A 310 -17.72 -24.26 -24.31
C PRO A 310 -18.05 -25.69 -24.74
N LEU A 311 -17.95 -26.64 -23.79
CA LEU A 311 -18.39 -28.03 -23.93
C LEU A 311 -19.92 -28.11 -24.10
N LYS A 312 -20.50 -27.44 -25.09
CA LYS A 312 -21.85 -27.70 -25.55
C LYS A 312 -21.78 -28.86 -26.55
N ARG A 313 -22.36 -30.00 -26.14
CA ARG A 313 -22.52 -31.29 -26.85
C ARG A 313 -21.31 -32.23 -26.88
N ARG A 314 -21.11 -32.94 -25.76
CA ARG A 314 -20.76 -34.39 -25.81
C ARG A 314 -21.78 -35.30 -25.13
N LEU A 315 -22.90 -34.76 -24.65
CA LEU A 315 -24.01 -35.53 -24.09
C LEU A 315 -25.30 -35.31 -24.89
N SER A 316 -25.34 -35.84 -26.11
CA SER A 316 -26.59 -36.27 -26.77
C SER A 316 -26.22 -37.09 -28.02
N SER A 317 -25.86 -38.34 -27.80
CA SER A 317 -26.14 -39.36 -28.81
C SER A 317 -27.65 -39.61 -28.81
N ASP A 318 -28.19 -39.70 -30.02
CA ASP A 318 -29.56 -40.08 -30.40
C ASP A 318 -30.64 -39.00 -30.49
N ASP A 319 -31.38 -39.13 -31.61
CA ASP A 319 -32.67 -38.57 -31.99
C ASP A 319 -32.75 -37.19 -32.67
N GLY A 320 -32.73 -37.25 -34.01
CA GLY A 320 -33.75 -36.61 -34.84
C GLY A 320 -33.61 -35.12 -35.15
N LEU A 321 -33.42 -34.79 -36.44
CA LEU A 321 -33.96 -33.55 -37.03
C LEU A 321 -35.48 -33.46 -36.74
N PRO A 322 -36.14 -32.29 -36.63
CA PRO A 322 -35.73 -30.97 -37.13
C PRO A 322 -36.02 -29.78 -36.17
N ASP A 323 -35.67 -28.57 -36.62
CA ASP A 323 -36.57 -27.41 -36.78
C ASP A 323 -35.91 -26.09 -36.32
N LEU A 324 -35.63 -25.27 -37.33
CA LEU A 324 -35.17 -23.90 -37.25
C LEU A 324 -36.42 -23.03 -37.12
N ASP A 325 -36.88 -22.77 -35.89
CA ASP A 325 -37.66 -21.56 -35.65
C ASP A 325 -37.76 -21.22 -34.16
N ARG A 326 -37.61 -19.92 -33.89
CA ARG A 326 -37.73 -19.20 -32.61
C ARG A 326 -36.45 -19.12 -31.75
N LEU A 327 -35.82 -17.95 -31.79
CA LEU A 327 -36.08 -16.87 -30.82
C LEU A 327 -35.16 -15.68 -31.13
N SER A 328 -35.71 -14.69 -31.83
CA SER A 328 -35.28 -13.30 -31.75
C SER A 328 -36.23 -12.60 -30.81
N GLN A 329 -35.77 -12.19 -29.62
CA GLN A 329 -36.25 -11.00 -28.90
C GLN A 329 -35.10 -10.40 -28.10
N HIS A 330 -34.80 -9.14 -28.46
CA HIS A 330 -33.87 -8.21 -27.82
C HIS A 330 -34.06 -8.09 -26.30
N HIS A 331 -32.97 -7.80 -25.57
CA HIS A 331 -32.95 -6.70 -24.59
C HIS A 331 -31.54 -6.12 -24.42
N ASP A 332 -31.53 -4.79 -24.37
CA ASP A 332 -30.44 -3.82 -24.20
C ASP A 332 -30.09 -3.66 -22.71
N PRO A 333 -28.80 -3.65 -22.28
CA PRO A 333 -28.43 -3.54 -20.89
C PRO A 333 -28.03 -2.10 -20.50
N LEU A 334 -29.02 -1.23 -20.31
CA LEU A 334 -28.82 0.05 -19.62
C LEU A 334 -30.06 0.38 -18.76
N ASP A 335 -30.21 -0.32 -17.64
CA ASP A 335 -31.08 0.14 -16.55
C ASP A 335 -30.71 -0.58 -15.25
N PHE A 336 -29.69 -0.10 -14.54
CA PHE A 336 -29.37 -0.61 -13.20
C PHE A 336 -28.76 0.44 -12.26
N TYR A 337 -29.24 1.68 -12.29
CA TYR A 337 -29.04 2.61 -11.17
C TYR A 337 -30.18 3.63 -11.08
N ARG A 338 -31.28 3.28 -10.38
CA ARG A 338 -32.01 4.27 -9.57
C ARG A 338 -33.05 3.66 -8.62
N GLU A 339 -33.12 4.31 -7.46
CA GLU A 339 -34.18 4.35 -6.43
C GLU A 339 -34.21 3.25 -5.36
N ARG A 340 -33.76 3.63 -4.16
CA ARG A 340 -34.10 3.00 -2.89
C ARG A 340 -35.02 3.95 -2.11
N PRO A 341 -36.28 3.59 -1.80
CA PRO A 341 -37.16 4.46 -1.04
C PRO A 341 -36.93 4.33 0.48
N ALA A 342 -37.31 5.39 1.19
CA ALA A 342 -37.22 5.56 2.62
C ALA A 342 -38.34 4.83 3.41
N GLY A 343 -37.97 4.31 4.58
CA GLY A 343 -38.86 4.02 5.73
C GLY A 343 -39.68 2.72 5.67
N PRO A 344 -40.14 2.17 6.83
CA PRO A 344 -40.56 2.94 8.00
C PRO A 344 -40.06 2.45 9.38
N GLU A 345 -40.40 3.29 10.35
CA GLU A 345 -40.18 3.25 11.79
C GLU A 345 -40.68 1.98 12.50
N GLY A 346 -40.00 1.57 13.58
CA GLY A 346 -40.46 0.52 14.48
C GLY A 346 -39.62 0.42 15.75
N HIS A 347 -40.12 1.06 16.82
CA HIS A 347 -39.63 0.95 18.20
C HIS A 347 -39.51 -0.50 18.69
N GLN A 348 -38.43 -0.80 19.43
CA GLN A 348 -38.49 -1.50 20.73
C GLN A 348 -37.14 -1.42 21.48
N THR A 349 -37.18 -0.81 22.67
CA THR A 349 -36.10 -0.77 23.66
C THR A 349 -36.10 -2.05 24.51
N PRO A 350 -34.93 -2.64 24.82
CA PRO A 350 -34.77 -3.51 25.97
C PRO A 350 -34.16 -2.74 27.15
N THR A 351 -34.81 -2.88 28.29
CA THR A 351 -34.44 -2.42 29.63
C THR A 351 -33.13 -3.03 30.14
N SER A 352 -32.21 -2.18 30.59
CA SER A 352 -31.06 -2.56 31.42
C SER A 352 -31.47 -3.02 32.82
N PRO A 353 -30.77 -3.97 33.45
CA PRO A 353 -30.73 -4.10 34.89
C PRO A 353 -29.65 -3.19 35.50
N ALA A 354 -29.93 -2.74 36.71
CA ALA A 354 -29.24 -1.69 37.44
C ALA A 354 -28.11 -2.20 38.35
N SER A 355 -27.17 -1.26 38.61
CA SER A 355 -26.42 -1.01 39.86
C SER A 355 -25.15 -1.85 40.18
N PRO A 356 -24.22 -1.36 41.04
CA PRO A 356 -24.31 -0.15 41.88
C PRO A 356 -23.14 0.86 41.84
N MET A 357 -23.49 2.02 42.39
CA MET A 357 -22.71 3.18 42.82
C MET A 357 -21.37 2.88 43.52
N TYR A 358 -20.38 3.74 43.26
CA TYR A 358 -19.40 4.13 44.28
C TYR A 358 -19.32 5.66 44.41
N VAL A 359 -19.13 6.04 45.66
CA VAL A 359 -19.35 7.33 46.30
C VAL A 359 -18.19 8.30 46.03
N THR A 360 -18.57 9.57 46.00
CA THR A 360 -17.80 10.79 45.78
C THR A 360 -16.88 11.22 46.93
N GLU A 361 -15.79 11.90 46.52
CA GLU A 361 -15.19 13.12 47.11
C GLU A 361 -14.24 13.05 48.33
N PRO A 362 -13.36 14.07 48.59
CA PRO A 362 -13.45 15.46 48.09
C PRO A 362 -12.19 16.16 47.55
N SER A 363 -12.53 17.31 46.96
CA SER A 363 -11.76 18.45 46.48
C SER A 363 -10.69 19.05 47.41
N ALA A 364 -9.63 19.55 46.78
CA ALA A 364 -8.99 20.83 47.08
C ALA A 364 -8.57 21.39 45.70
N GLY A 365 -9.00 22.55 45.21
CA GLY A 365 -9.04 23.84 45.87
C GLY A 365 -7.94 24.71 45.25
N TYR A 366 -8.20 25.31 44.08
CA TYR A 366 -7.39 26.42 43.59
C TYR A 366 -8.22 27.42 42.80
N THR A 367 -8.12 28.68 43.24
CA THR A 367 -8.85 29.85 42.78
C THR A 367 -7.89 30.85 42.15
N GLY A 368 -8.37 31.57 41.12
CA GLY A 368 -7.76 32.80 40.59
C GLY A 368 -6.88 32.55 39.36
N ASN A 369 -6.92 33.33 38.29
CA ASN A 369 -7.40 34.70 38.12
C ASN A 369 -7.75 34.97 36.65
N SER A 370 -8.64 35.95 36.47
CA SER A 370 -8.92 36.67 35.23
C SER A 370 -7.77 37.58 34.79
N ALA A 371 -7.60 37.73 33.47
CA ALA A 371 -6.90 38.78 32.69
C ALA A 371 -6.19 38.07 31.53
N SER A 372 -6.02 38.60 30.33
CA SER A 372 -6.41 39.84 29.68
C SER A 372 -6.30 39.53 28.20
N SER A 373 -7.16 40.15 27.41
CA SER A 373 -7.01 40.35 25.97
C SER A 373 -5.59 40.77 25.60
N GLY A 374 -5.02 40.09 24.61
CA GLY A 374 -3.76 40.45 23.95
C GLY A 374 -3.83 39.93 22.53
N ASP A 375 -4.13 40.84 21.60
CA ASP A 375 -3.93 40.67 20.16
C ASP A 375 -2.51 40.14 19.91
N ALA A 376 -2.42 38.97 19.27
CA ALA A 376 -1.18 38.49 18.70
C ALA A 376 -1.25 38.71 17.19
N ASP A 377 -0.31 39.52 16.74
CA ASP A 377 -0.12 39.94 15.36
C ASP A 377 -0.14 38.77 14.38
N ARG A 378 -1.00 38.93 13.38
CA ARG A 378 -1.10 38.09 12.20
C ARG A 378 0.13 38.36 11.34
N VAL A 379 1.16 37.53 11.47
CA VAL A 379 2.31 37.53 10.56
C VAL A 379 1.81 37.05 9.20
N SER A 380 1.67 37.98 8.26
CA SER A 380 1.43 37.69 6.85
C SER A 380 2.67 37.05 6.25
N LEU A 381 2.58 35.79 5.84
CA LEU A 381 3.51 35.19 4.89
C LEU A 381 3.16 35.68 3.47
N PRO A 382 4.17 35.90 2.59
CA PRO A 382 3.92 36.32 1.22
C PRO A 382 3.23 35.18 0.44
N SER A 383 2.07 35.51 -0.11
CA SER A 383 1.36 34.72 -1.11
C SER A 383 2.06 34.87 -2.46
N ASP A 384 2.69 33.81 -2.94
CA ASP A 384 3.13 33.68 -4.34
C ASP A 384 2.07 32.88 -5.10
N ASP A 385 1.38 33.58 -6.00
CA ASP A 385 0.44 33.00 -6.96
C ASP A 385 1.23 32.29 -8.06
N SER A 386 1.37 30.97 -7.99
CA SER A 386 1.84 30.15 -9.12
C SER A 386 0.78 29.11 -9.50
N ASP A 387 0.04 29.44 -10.56
CA ASP A 387 -1.01 28.64 -11.15
C ASP A 387 -0.45 27.32 -11.73
N GLY A 388 -0.65 26.21 -11.03
CA GLY A 388 -0.34 24.87 -11.52
C GLY A 388 -1.35 24.41 -12.57
N GLU A 389 -1.08 24.71 -13.84
CA GLU A 389 -1.88 24.22 -14.97
C GLU A 389 -1.83 22.68 -15.08
N LEU A 390 -3.04 22.10 -15.12
CA LEU A 390 -3.30 20.69 -15.35
C LEU A 390 -2.81 20.25 -16.74
N TRP A 391 -1.83 19.34 -16.77
CA TRP A 391 -1.29 18.75 -17.99
C TRP A 391 -2.28 17.76 -18.64
N ASN A 392 -2.90 18.17 -19.74
CA ASN A 392 -3.64 17.31 -20.67
C ASN A 392 -2.74 16.98 -21.88
N GLY A 393 -2.09 15.82 -21.86
CA GLY A 393 -1.27 15.31 -22.97
C GLY A 393 -2.11 14.70 -24.09
N SER A 394 -2.45 15.50 -25.10
CA SER A 394 -3.01 15.06 -26.39
C SER A 394 -1.87 14.61 -27.32
N GLY A 395 -1.71 13.29 -27.50
CA GLY A 395 -0.76 12.69 -28.45
C GLY A 395 -1.25 12.74 -29.89
N THR A 396 -0.41 13.32 -30.75
CA THR A 396 -0.61 13.57 -32.18
C THR A 396 -0.59 12.32 -33.05
N GLU A 397 -1.48 12.34 -34.04
CA GLU A 397 -1.62 11.39 -35.14
C GLU A 397 -0.38 11.37 -36.05
N SER A 398 -0.02 10.20 -36.57
CA SER A 398 0.89 10.08 -37.71
C SER A 398 0.39 9.00 -38.66
N ALA A 399 -0.08 9.48 -39.80
CA ALA A 399 -0.52 8.72 -40.95
C ALA A 399 0.69 8.06 -41.65
N SER A 400 0.55 6.78 -42.00
CA SER A 400 1.34 6.14 -43.04
C SER A 400 0.45 5.16 -43.80
N THR A 401 0.00 5.61 -44.97
CA THR A 401 -0.75 4.84 -45.96
C THR A 401 0.22 4.39 -47.04
N CYS A 402 0.37 3.08 -47.27
CA CYS A 402 0.88 2.56 -48.53
C CYS A 402 0.22 1.22 -48.88
N CYS A 403 -0.32 1.19 -50.09
CA CYS A 403 -1.26 0.23 -50.62
C CYS A 403 -0.57 -1.04 -51.15
N GLY A 404 -1.25 -2.18 -51.03
CA GLY A 404 -0.87 -3.43 -51.68
C GLY A 404 -2.06 -4.39 -51.75
N ASP A 405 -2.87 -4.26 -52.81
CA ASP A 405 -4.00 -5.14 -53.13
C ASP A 405 -3.50 -6.52 -53.60
N GLY A 406 -3.87 -7.57 -52.85
CA GLY A 406 -3.75 -8.97 -53.25
C GLY A 406 -5.12 -9.66 -53.16
N PRO A 407 -5.44 -10.62 -54.04
CA PRO A 407 -6.79 -11.18 -54.15
C PRO A 407 -7.19 -12.01 -52.92
N GLU A 408 -8.36 -11.68 -52.36
CA GLU A 408 -9.05 -12.37 -51.28
C GLU A 408 -9.39 -13.82 -51.66
N VAL A 409 -8.98 -14.76 -50.80
CA VAL A 409 -9.42 -16.15 -50.82
C VAL A 409 -10.40 -16.30 -49.66
N GLU A 410 -11.70 -16.33 -49.97
CA GLU A 410 -12.76 -16.55 -48.97
C GLU A 410 -12.69 -17.97 -48.42
N SER A 411 -12.06 -18.10 -47.24
CA SER A 411 -12.19 -19.25 -46.34
C SER A 411 -13.52 -19.14 -45.60
N PRO A 412 -14.34 -20.21 -45.50
CA PRO A 412 -15.49 -20.23 -44.62
C PRO A 412 -15.00 -20.32 -43.17
N ASP A 413 -14.63 -19.18 -42.62
CA ASP A 413 -14.26 -19.06 -41.21
C ASP A 413 -15.54 -19.20 -40.38
N ALA A 414 -15.77 -20.41 -39.89
CA ALA A 414 -16.63 -20.60 -38.74
C ALA A 414 -15.99 -19.85 -37.57
N GLU A 415 -16.42 -18.60 -37.35
CA GLU A 415 -16.13 -17.84 -36.14
C GLU A 415 -16.72 -18.60 -34.96
N PHE A 416 -15.94 -19.54 -34.42
CA PHE A 416 -16.21 -20.07 -33.10
C PHE A 416 -16.05 -18.91 -32.13
N GLU A 417 -17.15 -18.45 -31.54
CA GLU A 417 -17.14 -17.50 -30.43
C GLU A 417 -16.26 -18.08 -29.32
N ARG A 418 -15.03 -17.59 -29.24
CA ARG A 418 -14.10 -17.94 -28.19
C ARG A 418 -14.59 -17.26 -26.92
N THR A 419 -14.97 -18.06 -25.94
CA THR A 419 -15.32 -17.53 -24.62
C THR A 419 -14.06 -17.59 -23.77
N THR A 420 -13.65 -16.47 -23.18
CA THR A 420 -12.55 -16.44 -22.21
C THR A 420 -13.01 -17.05 -20.89
N CYS A 421 -12.16 -17.85 -20.25
CA CYS A 421 -12.50 -18.54 -18.98
C CYS A 421 -12.92 -17.56 -17.88
N GLY A 422 -12.19 -16.46 -17.70
CA GLY A 422 -12.45 -15.47 -16.64
C GLY A 422 -12.21 -15.98 -15.21
N GLY A 423 -11.84 -17.26 -15.07
CA GLY A 423 -11.62 -17.88 -13.76
C GLY A 423 -10.40 -17.32 -13.03
N HIS A 424 -10.45 -17.37 -11.70
CA HIS A 424 -9.40 -16.82 -10.85
C HIS A 424 -8.15 -17.71 -10.84
N ILE A 425 -6.99 -17.09 -11.05
CA ILE A 425 -5.69 -17.75 -10.93
C ILE A 425 -5.35 -17.96 -9.45
N LYS A 426 -4.97 -19.19 -9.10
CA LYS A 426 -4.62 -19.67 -7.75
C LYS A 426 -3.22 -20.24 -7.74
N HIS A 427 -2.51 -20.16 -6.61
CA HIS A 427 -1.16 -20.71 -6.51
C HIS A 427 -1.16 -22.24 -6.60
N ILE A 428 -0.12 -22.86 -7.18
CA ILE A 428 -0.07 -24.33 -7.41
C ILE A 428 -0.20 -25.15 -6.13
N SER A 429 0.18 -24.60 -4.99
CA SER A 429 0.06 -25.25 -3.68
C SER A 429 -1.38 -25.62 -3.31
N LEU A 430 -2.37 -24.92 -3.86
CA LEU A 430 -3.80 -25.22 -3.71
C LEU A 430 -4.28 -26.37 -4.60
N ALA A 431 -3.52 -26.76 -5.62
CA ALA A 431 -4.01 -27.70 -6.62
C ALA A 431 -4.45 -29.03 -6.01
N GLY A 432 -3.81 -29.47 -4.92
CA GLY A 432 -4.21 -30.67 -4.18
C GLY A 432 -5.67 -30.66 -3.74
N THR A 433 -6.21 -29.54 -3.22
CA THR A 433 -7.61 -29.48 -2.78
C THR A 433 -8.59 -29.50 -3.96
N PHE A 434 -8.18 -28.97 -5.12
CA PHE A 434 -8.98 -28.95 -6.34
C PHE A 434 -8.99 -30.32 -7.02
N LEU A 435 -7.84 -30.99 -7.09
CA LEU A 435 -7.69 -32.32 -7.68
C LEU A 435 -8.37 -33.44 -6.86
N LEU A 436 -8.64 -33.20 -5.57
CA LEU A 436 -9.43 -34.10 -4.72
C LEU A 436 -10.93 -34.04 -4.97
N ASP A 437 -11.43 -32.96 -5.59
CA ASP A 437 -12.83 -32.83 -5.99
C ASP A 437 -13.06 -33.58 -7.32
N ALA A 438 -13.56 -34.81 -7.23
CA ALA A 438 -13.76 -35.68 -8.38
C ALA A 438 -14.71 -35.09 -9.43
N GLU A 439 -15.75 -34.36 -8.99
CA GLU A 439 -16.71 -33.74 -9.90
C GLU A 439 -16.05 -32.61 -10.69
N ARG A 440 -15.30 -31.73 -10.02
CA ARG A 440 -14.56 -30.66 -10.70
C ARG A 440 -13.48 -31.20 -11.62
N ARG A 441 -12.74 -32.21 -11.16
CA ARG A 441 -11.67 -32.85 -11.94
C ARG A 441 -12.21 -33.48 -13.23
N GLU A 442 -13.40 -34.08 -13.20
CA GLU A 442 -14.01 -34.70 -14.39
C GLU A 442 -14.42 -33.66 -15.46
N VAL A 443 -14.82 -32.46 -15.04
CA VAL A 443 -15.30 -31.41 -15.96
C VAL A 443 -14.23 -30.39 -16.37
N ALA A 444 -13.14 -30.27 -15.63
CA ALA A 444 -12.08 -29.30 -15.91
C ALA A 444 -11.22 -29.72 -17.13
N PRO A 445 -11.12 -28.89 -18.19
CA PRO A 445 -10.40 -29.24 -19.42
C PRO A 445 -8.91 -29.56 -19.23
N HIS A 446 -8.27 -28.97 -18.22
CA HIS A 446 -6.82 -29.06 -17.97
C HIS A 446 -6.48 -29.83 -16.68
N ALA A 447 -7.32 -30.77 -16.26
CA ALA A 447 -7.11 -31.50 -15.01
C ALA A 447 -5.82 -32.33 -14.97
N ASP A 448 -5.46 -32.99 -16.08
CA ASP A 448 -4.25 -33.80 -16.17
C ASP A 448 -2.97 -32.93 -16.18
N ASP A 449 -3.04 -31.74 -16.80
CA ASP A 449 -1.95 -30.76 -16.81
C ASP A 449 -1.69 -30.25 -15.39
N LEU A 450 -2.77 -29.90 -14.67
CA LEU A 450 -2.69 -29.48 -13.26
C LEU A 450 -2.12 -30.58 -12.37
N GLU A 451 -2.54 -31.83 -12.53
CA GLU A 451 -2.00 -32.95 -11.76
C GLU A 451 -0.50 -33.13 -12.00
N THR A 452 -0.05 -33.02 -13.25
CA THR A 452 1.37 -33.13 -13.61
C THR A 452 2.20 -32.00 -13.01
N ALA A 453 1.70 -30.76 -13.10
CA ALA A 453 2.34 -29.59 -12.50
C ALA A 453 2.41 -29.70 -10.98
N TYR A 454 1.31 -30.10 -10.34
CA TYR A 454 1.24 -30.26 -8.89
C TYR A 454 2.19 -31.34 -8.37
N ARG A 455 2.34 -32.47 -9.06
CA ARG A 455 3.34 -33.49 -8.72
C ARG A 455 4.76 -32.92 -8.78
N SER A 456 5.08 -32.16 -9.82
CA SER A 456 6.40 -31.52 -9.97
C SER A 456 6.68 -30.54 -8.82
N TYR A 457 5.67 -29.75 -8.42
CA TYR A 457 5.74 -28.89 -7.24
C TYR A 457 6.00 -29.72 -5.96
N VAL A 458 5.20 -30.76 -5.70
CA VAL A 458 5.35 -31.62 -4.51
C VAL A 458 6.74 -32.28 -4.44
N ASP A 459 7.28 -32.75 -5.57
CA ASP A 459 8.61 -33.35 -5.62
C ASP A 459 9.71 -32.34 -5.22
N VAL A 460 9.60 -31.09 -5.67
CA VAL A 460 10.54 -30.02 -5.29
C VAL A 460 10.40 -29.67 -3.81
N MET A 461 9.18 -29.54 -3.30
CA MET A 461 8.91 -29.27 -1.90
C MET A 461 9.47 -30.35 -0.98
N ASN A 462 9.25 -31.62 -1.35
CA ASN A 462 9.82 -32.76 -0.65
C ASN A 462 11.35 -32.76 -0.66
N ALA A 463 11.98 -32.41 -1.79
CA ALA A 463 13.43 -32.29 -1.88
C ALA A 463 14.00 -31.19 -0.98
N LYS A 464 13.23 -30.12 -0.74
CA LYS A 464 13.55 -29.04 0.22
C LYS A 464 13.24 -29.41 1.68
N GLY A 465 12.58 -30.52 1.93
CA GLY A 465 12.13 -30.91 3.28
C GLY A 465 10.98 -30.05 3.81
N ALA A 466 10.24 -29.40 2.92
CA ALA A 466 9.08 -28.58 3.25
C ALA A 466 7.78 -29.33 2.93
N ASP A 467 6.75 -29.15 3.76
CA ASP A 467 5.44 -29.76 3.53
C ASP A 467 4.64 -28.87 2.54
N PRO A 468 4.28 -29.41 1.34
CA PRO A 468 3.55 -28.67 0.30
C PRO A 468 2.22 -28.06 0.78
N LEU A 469 1.57 -28.67 1.78
CA LEU A 469 0.29 -28.20 2.29
C LEU A 469 0.45 -27.00 3.23
N THR A 470 1.51 -26.98 4.03
CA THR A 470 1.79 -25.85 4.93
C THR A 470 2.26 -24.62 4.17
N GLU A 471 3.12 -24.76 3.16
CA GLU A 471 3.55 -23.58 2.37
C GLU A 471 2.40 -22.98 1.56
N GLY A 472 1.47 -23.82 1.09
CA GLY A 472 0.31 -23.31 0.36
C GLY A 472 -0.59 -22.42 1.18
N GLN A 473 -0.79 -22.73 2.46
CA GLN A 473 -1.59 -21.90 3.35
C GLN A 473 -1.04 -20.50 3.55
N HIS A 474 0.27 -20.32 3.43
CA HIS A 474 0.94 -19.03 3.48
C HIS A 474 0.79 -18.20 2.20
N GLU A 475 0.47 -18.76 1.04
CA GLU A 475 0.22 -17.96 -0.18
C GLU A 475 -1.27 -17.77 -0.49
N ILE A 476 -2.17 -18.65 -0.01
CA ILE A 476 -3.63 -18.55 -0.24
C ILE A 476 -4.19 -17.20 0.21
N ALA A 477 -3.74 -16.69 1.35
CA ALA A 477 -4.19 -15.38 1.84
C ALA A 477 -3.61 -14.20 1.01
N GLU A 478 -2.63 -14.44 0.14
CA GLU A 478 -2.08 -13.44 -0.79
C GLU A 478 -2.82 -13.35 -2.13
N PHE A 479 -3.60 -14.36 -2.54
CA PHE A 479 -4.19 -14.40 -3.89
C PHE A 479 -5.71 -14.59 -3.97
N ASP A 480 -6.39 -15.09 -2.92
CA ASP A 480 -7.85 -15.24 -2.98
C ASP A 480 -8.56 -13.89 -2.74
N ASN A 481 -9.00 -13.26 -3.84
CA ASN A 481 -9.73 -11.98 -3.86
C ASN A 481 -11.25 -12.19 -4.08
N GLY A 482 -11.79 -13.35 -3.72
CA GLY A 482 -13.24 -13.54 -3.66
C GLY A 482 -13.86 -12.67 -2.56
N PRO A 483 -15.07 -12.12 -2.74
CA PRO A 483 -15.76 -11.38 -1.69
C PRO A 483 -15.79 -12.21 -0.40
N PRO A 484 -15.64 -11.59 0.78
CA PRO A 484 -15.67 -12.32 2.04
C PRO A 484 -16.97 -13.12 2.11
N PRO A 485 -16.95 -14.36 2.63
CA PRO A 485 -18.20 -15.05 2.94
C PRO A 485 -19.02 -14.17 3.89
N ASP A 486 -20.31 -14.00 3.55
CA ASP A 486 -21.27 -13.18 4.31
C ASP A 486 -21.40 -13.60 5.79
#